data_AF-A0A6L8KDR7-F1
#
_entry.id   AF-A0A6L8KDR7-F1
#
_cell.length_a   1.000
_cell.length_b   1.000
_cell.length_c   1.000
_cell.angle_alpha   90.00
_cell.angle_beta   90.00
_cell.angle_gamma   90.00
#
_symmetry.space_group_name_H-M   'P 1'
#
loop_
_entity.id
_entity.type
_entity.pdbx_description
1 polymer ?
#
loop_
_entity_poly.entity_id
_entity_poly.type
_entity_poly.pdbx_seq_one_letter_code
_entity_poly.pdbx_strand_id
1 'polypeptide(L)' 'MELLEISHATVYRMVANGELELIKLSTRASRITSASVARVLADRTNKR' A
#
# COMPACT_ATOMS: atom_id res chain seq x y z
N MET A 1 -3.43 0.11 -7.87
CA MET A 1 -3.90 -1.05 -7.08
C MET A 1 -3.63 -2.36 -7.80
N GLU A 2 -3.62 -2.36 -9.14
CA GLU A 2 -3.23 -3.50 -10.00
C GLU A 2 -1.93 -4.19 -9.57
N LEU A 3 -0.90 -3.46 -9.14
CA LEU A 3 0.37 -4.04 -8.65
C LEU A 3 0.21 -5.00 -7.45
N LEU A 4 -0.81 -4.82 -6.62
CA LEU A 4 -1.06 -5.64 -5.44
C LEU A 4 -2.30 -6.53 -5.60
N GLU A 5 -3.08 -6.35 -6.68
CA GLU A 5 -4.34 -7.06 -6.95
C GLU A 5 -5.31 -7.10 -5.75
N ILE A 6 -5.44 -5.98 -5.03
CA ILE A 6 -6.30 -5.86 -3.84
C ILE A 6 -7.33 -4.74 -3.96
N SER A 7 -8.38 -4.85 -3.16
CA SER A 7 -9.43 -3.83 -3.06
C SER A 7 -8.95 -2.55 -2.35
N HIS A 8 -9.66 -1.45 -2.61
CA HIS A 8 -9.45 -0.17 -1.92
C HIS A 8 -9.57 -0.30 -0.40
N ALA A 9 -10.57 -1.05 0.09
CA ALA A 9 -10.75 -1.30 1.52
C ALA A 9 -9.53 -1.98 2.13
N THR A 10 -8.94 -2.95 1.40
CA THR A 10 -7.73 -3.64 1.86
C THR A 10 -6.54 -2.70 1.94
N VAL A 11 -6.35 -1.82 0.94
CA VAL A 11 -5.28 -0.81 1.00
C VAL A 11 -5.44 0.08 2.22
N TYR A 12 -6.64 0.59 2.50
CA TYR A 12 -6.84 1.43 3.69
C TYR A 12 -6.61 0.68 5.00
N ARG A 13 -6.97 -0.60 5.06
CA ARG A 13 -6.64 -1.45 6.21
C ARG A 13 -5.13 -1.62 6.37
N MET A 14 -4.42 -1.89 5.29
CA MET A 14 -2.95 -2.01 5.30
C MET A 14 -2.27 -0.70 5.70
N VAL A 15 -2.81 0.45 5.28
CA VAL A 15 -2.35 1.76 5.75
C VAL A 15 -2.60 1.91 7.26
N ALA A 16 -3.79 1.57 7.75
CA ALA A 16 -4.12 1.63 9.18
C ALA A 16 -3.24 0.69 10.02
N ASN A 17 -2.82 -0.44 9.46
CA ASN A 17 -1.90 -1.39 10.08
C ASN A 17 -0.42 -0.98 9.98
N GLY A 18 -0.09 0.11 9.28
CA GLY A 18 1.29 0.57 9.06
C GLY A 18 2.08 -0.20 7.99
N GLU A 19 1.42 -1.09 7.24
CA GLU A 19 2.04 -1.90 6.18
C GLU A 19 2.28 -1.07 4.90
N LEU A 20 1.38 -0.14 4.61
CA LEU A 20 1.49 0.80 3.48
C LEU A 20 1.58 2.24 3.96
N GLU A 21 2.33 3.06 3.24
CA GLU A 21 2.51 4.46 3.58
C GLU A 21 1.71 5.34 2.62
N LEU A 22 0.73 6.06 3.19
CA LEU A 22 -0.14 6.99 2.46
C LEU A 22 0.37 8.42 2.64
N ILE A 23 0.71 9.07 1.53
CA ILE A 23 1.06 10.49 1.49
C ILE A 23 -0.12 11.30 0.96
N LYS A 24 -0.40 12.43 1.60
CA LYS A 24 -1.40 13.40 1.13
C LYS A 24 -0.71 14.37 0.18
N LEU A 25 -1.18 14.43 -1.07
CA LEU A 25 -0.67 15.38 -2.07
C LEU A 25 -1.48 16.68 -2.07
N SER A 26 -2.78 16.59 -1.78
CA SER A 26 -3.67 17.74 -1.69
C SER A 26 -4.89 17.41 -0.81
N THR A 27 -5.81 18.36 -0.68
CA THR A 27 -7.06 18.18 0.08
C THR A 27 -7.89 16.99 -0.43
N ARG A 28 -7.83 16.67 -1.73
CA ARG A 28 -8.63 15.62 -2.38
C ARG A 28 -7.80 14.48 -2.99
N ALA A 29 -6.47 14.53 -2.88
CA ALA A 29 -5.59 13.55 -3.50
C ALA A 29 -4.59 12.99 -2.49
N SER A 30 -4.52 11.66 -2.45
CA SER A 30 -3.53 10.90 -1.69
C SER A 30 -2.92 9.82 -2.58
N ARG A 31 -1.69 9.42 -2.29
CA ARG A 31 -0.97 8.35 -3.00
C ARG A 31 -0.28 7.43 -2.01
N ILE A 32 0.00 6.21 -2.45
CA ILE A 32 0.82 5.25 -1.69
C ILE A 32 2.26 5.34 -2.20
N THR A 33 3.24 5.31 -1.30
CA THR A 33 4.66 5.35 -1.68
C THR A 33 5.07 4.05 -2.36
N SER A 34 5.88 4.13 -3.42
CA SER A 34 6.40 2.94 -4.12
C SER A 34 7.28 2.08 -3.21
N ALA A 35 8.02 2.71 -2.29
CA ALA A 35 8.86 2.03 -1.31
C ALA A 35 8.05 1.10 -0.39
N SER A 36 6.92 1.58 0.15
CA SER A 36 6.07 0.75 1.02
C SER A 36 5.44 -0.42 0.25
N VAL A 37 5.04 -0.20 -1.00
CA VAL A 37 4.55 -1.27 -1.90
C VAL A 37 5.64 -2.32 -2.16
N ALA A 38 6.87 -1.89 -2.44
CA ALA A 38 7.98 -2.80 -2.71
C ALA A 38 8.29 -3.71 -1.51
N ARG A 39 8.24 -3.17 -0.28
CA ARG A 39 8.39 -3.96 0.96
C ARG A 39 7.31 -5.04 1.08
N VAL A 40 6.05 -4.66 0.88
CA VAL A 40 4.92 -5.60 0.93
C VAL A 40 5.07 -6.72 -0.10
N LEU A 41 5.49 -6.39 -1.33
CA LEU A 41 5.70 -7.38 -2.39
C LEU A 41 6.86 -8.33 -2.05
N ALA A 42 7.98 -7.81 -1.55
CA ALA A 42 9.12 -8.62 -1.12
C ALA A 42 8.73 -9.60 0.01
N ASP A 43 7.98 -9.12 1.00
CA ASP A 43 7.49 -9.95 2.12
C ASP A 43 6.55 -11.08 1.65
N ARG A 44 5.70 -10.80 0.65
CA ARG A 44 4.81 -11.83 0.07
C ARG A 44 5.58 -12.89 -0.71
N THR A 45 6.64 -12.50 -1.41
CA THR A 45 7.52 -13.45 -2.12
C THR A 45 8.30 -14.31 -1.13
N ASN A 46 8.81 -13.74 -0.03
CA ASN A 46 9.55 -14.49 0.99
C ASN A 46 8.70 -15.44 1.83
N LYS A 47 7.39 -15.24 1.89
CA LYS A 47 6.44 -16.13 2.60
C LYS A 47 5.89 -17.27 1.76
N ARG A 48 6.29 -17.37 0.48
CA ARG A 48 5.89 -18.45 -0.44
C ARG A 48 6.94 -19.54 -0.55
#